data_AF-A0A0F8XVI8-F1
#
_entry.id   AF-A0A0F8XVI8-F1
#
_cell.length_a   1.000
_cell.length_b   1.000
_cell.length_c   1.000
_cell.angle_alpha   90.00
_cell.angle_beta   90.00
_cell.angle_gamma   90.00
#
_symmetry.space_group_name_H-M   'P 1'
#
loop_
_entity.id
_entity.type
_entity.pdbx_description
1 polymer ?
#
loop_
_entity_poly.entity_id
_entity_poly.type
_entity_poly.pdbx_seq_one_letter_code
_entity_poly.pdbx_strand_id
1 'polypeptide(L)'
;IKNRDLFVGRHVYHSFSGYAHGQFKRMTHLAYQGYMGEKRKQLVQKFGYDTKNAAHLIRLLKMCIEFLKDGELYVFRGEIDAPQLLSIKHGEWTLEQVQREAEHLFKLSEKMYTESKLPKRPDREKVSKLCQEIIEMSWTRDW
;
A
#
# COMPACT_ATOMS: atom_id res chain seq x y z
N ILE A 1 7.45 18.25 4.21
CA ILE A 1 7.80 17.68 5.54
C ILE A 1 9.32 17.59 5.62
N LYS A 2 9.96 18.16 6.65
CA LYS A 2 11.43 18.08 6.84
C LYS A 2 11.85 16.67 7.27
N ASN A 3 13.06 16.23 6.89
CA ASN A 3 13.69 14.93 7.27
C ASN A 3 12.97 13.65 6.80
N ARG A 4 12.00 13.76 5.89
CA ARG A 4 11.27 12.61 5.33
C ARG A 4 12.17 11.59 4.65
N ASP A 5 13.23 12.08 4.02
CA ASP A 5 14.24 11.36 3.26
C ASP A 5 15.03 10.38 4.14
N LEU A 6 15.16 10.68 5.45
CA LEU A 6 15.81 9.77 6.40
C LEU A 6 15.08 8.44 6.56
N PHE A 7 13.77 8.40 6.27
CA PHE A 7 12.91 7.22 6.43
C PHE A 7 12.66 6.48 5.11
N VAL A 8 13.22 6.95 3.99
CA VAL A 8 13.02 6.34 2.68
C VAL A 8 13.94 5.12 2.53
N GLY A 9 13.41 4.03 1.97
CA GLY A 9 14.23 2.90 1.58
C GLY A 9 13.44 1.76 0.97
N ARG A 10 14.06 0.99 0.08
CA ARG A 10 13.37 -0.07 -0.69
C ARG A 10 12.86 -1.25 0.14
N HIS A 11 13.27 -1.40 1.41
CA HIS A 11 12.69 -2.38 2.34
C HIS A 11 11.16 -2.32 2.46
N VAL A 12 10.57 -1.15 2.19
CA VAL A 12 9.12 -0.90 2.18
C VAL A 12 8.37 -1.86 1.25
N TYR A 13 9.03 -2.35 0.19
CA TYR A 13 8.48 -3.36 -0.71
C TYR A 13 7.89 -4.58 0.03
N HIS A 14 8.59 -5.11 1.04
CA HIS A 14 8.12 -6.31 1.74
C HIS A 14 6.82 -6.09 2.51
N SER A 15 6.67 -4.90 3.11
CA SER A 15 5.43 -4.53 3.82
C SER A 15 4.26 -4.36 2.85
N PHE A 16 4.47 -3.66 1.72
CA PHE A 16 3.44 -3.49 0.70
C PHE A 16 3.06 -4.81 0.03
N SER A 17 4.05 -5.57 -0.44
CA SER A 17 3.85 -6.84 -1.13
C SER A 17 3.19 -7.87 -0.21
N GLY A 18 3.65 -8.01 1.03
CA GLY A 18 3.02 -8.90 2.01
C GLY A 18 1.56 -8.53 2.28
N TYR A 19 1.25 -7.23 2.41
CA TYR A 19 -0.13 -6.81 2.62
C TYR A 19 -0.99 -7.01 1.38
N ALA A 20 -0.46 -6.71 0.19
CA ALA A 20 -1.09 -6.94 -1.10
C ALA A 20 -1.43 -8.42 -1.28
N HIS A 21 -0.52 -9.35 -1.02
CA HIS A 21 -0.80 -10.79 -1.02
C HIS A 21 -1.93 -11.16 -0.07
N GLY A 22 -1.97 -10.56 1.12
CA GLY A 22 -3.09 -10.72 2.05
C GLY A 22 -4.41 -10.23 1.48
N GLN A 23 -4.43 -9.10 0.76
CA GLN A 23 -5.64 -8.60 0.08
C GLN A 23 -6.07 -9.53 -1.04
N PHE A 24 -5.13 -9.99 -1.88
CA PHE A 24 -5.39 -10.94 -2.96
C PHE A 24 -6.01 -12.24 -2.44
N LYS A 25 -5.43 -12.82 -1.38
CA LYS A 25 -5.99 -14.03 -0.76
C LYS A 25 -7.40 -13.82 -0.22
N ARG A 26 -7.64 -12.71 0.48
CA ARG A 26 -8.95 -12.40 1.07
C ARG A 26 -10.01 -12.01 0.03
N MET A 27 -9.62 -11.62 -1.19
CA MET A 27 -10.61 -11.25 -2.20
C MET A 27 -11.24 -12.47 -2.88
N THR A 28 -10.47 -13.56 -3.03
CA THR A 28 -10.90 -14.81 -3.69
C THR A 28 -11.33 -15.87 -2.70
N HIS A 29 -10.58 -16.04 -1.62
CA HIS A 29 -10.92 -17.00 -0.58
C HIS A 29 -11.84 -16.28 0.40
N LEU A 30 -13.14 -16.51 0.21
CA LEU A 30 -14.20 -16.26 1.19
C LEU A 30 -14.05 -17.16 2.41
N ALA A 31 -12.81 -17.32 2.91
CA ALA A 31 -12.56 -17.94 4.19
C ALA A 31 -13.20 -17.02 5.23
N TYR A 32 -14.45 -17.33 5.57
CA TYR A 32 -15.26 -16.75 6.64
C TYR A 32 -14.64 -17.07 8.01
N GLN A 33 -13.33 -16.86 8.15
CA GLN A 33 -12.57 -17.04 9.37
C GLN A 33 -12.65 -15.73 10.16
N GLY A 34 -13.86 -15.38 10.60
CA GLY A 34 -14.11 -14.22 11.45
C GLY A 34 -15.36 -13.41 11.10
N TYR A 35 -15.58 -12.35 11.87
CA TYR A 35 -16.70 -11.43 11.68
C TYR A 35 -16.52 -10.59 10.41
N MET A 36 -17.47 -10.71 9.48
CA MET A 36 -17.60 -9.83 8.32
C MET A 36 -18.92 -9.06 8.42
N GLY A 37 -18.84 -7.73 8.38
CA GLY A 37 -20.03 -6.87 8.43
C GLY A 37 -20.96 -7.11 7.24
N GLU A 38 -22.27 -6.96 7.49
CA GLU A 38 -23.34 -7.32 6.55
C GLU A 38 -23.19 -6.68 5.15
N LYS A 39 -22.86 -5.39 5.11
CA LYS A 39 -22.62 -4.66 3.84
C LYS A 39 -21.55 -5.33 2.97
N ARG A 40 -20.54 -5.91 3.60
CA ARG A 40 -19.42 -6.56 2.88
C ARG A 40 -19.81 -7.94 2.37
N LYS A 41 -20.62 -8.69 3.11
CA LYS A 41 -21.21 -9.96 2.65
C LYS A 41 -22.08 -9.74 1.41
N GLN A 42 -22.91 -8.71 1.42
CA GLN A 42 -23.76 -8.35 0.29
C GLN A 42 -22.96 -8.03 -0.99
N LEU A 43 -21.83 -7.32 -0.86
CA LEU A 43 -20.94 -7.05 -2.00
C LEU A 43 -20.37 -8.34 -2.58
N VAL A 44 -19.87 -9.24 -1.72
CA VAL A 44 -19.36 -10.54 -2.14
C VAL A 44 -20.44 -11.35 -2.85
N GLN A 45 -21.65 -11.43 -2.27
CA GLN A 45 -22.75 -12.19 -2.85
C GLN A 45 -23.18 -11.61 -4.21
N LYS A 46 -23.14 -10.29 -4.36
CA LYS A 46 -23.50 -9.60 -5.60
C LYS A 46 -22.48 -9.79 -6.71
N PHE A 47 -21.18 -9.70 -6.41
CA PHE A 47 -20.13 -9.64 -7.43
C PHE A 47 -19.28 -10.92 -7.53
N GLY A 48 -19.47 -11.88 -6.63
CA GLY A 48 -18.72 -13.14 -6.60
C GLY A 48 -17.34 -13.06 -5.93
N TYR A 49 -16.91 -11.88 -5.49
CA TYR A 49 -15.63 -11.65 -4.82
C TYR A 49 -15.64 -10.36 -3.99
N ASP A 50 -14.63 -10.15 -3.14
CA ASP A 50 -14.56 -8.95 -2.27
C ASP A 50 -13.96 -7.74 -3.02
N THR A 51 -14.82 -6.91 -3.62
CA THR A 51 -14.44 -5.71 -4.39
C THR A 51 -13.66 -4.68 -3.57
N LYS A 52 -13.82 -4.65 -2.23
CA LYS A 52 -13.09 -3.74 -1.35
C LYS A 52 -11.64 -4.20 -1.16
N ASN A 53 -11.41 -5.50 -0.95
CA ASN A 53 -10.04 -6.04 -0.93
C ASN A 53 -9.37 -5.87 -2.29
N ALA A 54 -10.10 -6.09 -3.39
CA ALA A 54 -9.61 -5.89 -4.74
C ALA A 54 -9.13 -4.45 -5.01
N ALA A 55 -9.96 -3.45 -4.71
CA ALA A 55 -9.56 -2.05 -4.87
C ALA A 55 -8.33 -1.70 -4.00
N HIS A 56 -8.27 -2.23 -2.77
CA HIS A 56 -7.14 -1.98 -1.89
C HIS A 56 -5.86 -2.66 -2.36
N LEU A 57 -5.94 -3.88 -2.89
CA LEU A 57 -4.83 -4.59 -3.51
C LEU A 57 -4.17 -3.75 -4.61
N ILE A 58 -4.97 -3.29 -5.58
CA ILE A 58 -4.46 -2.50 -6.71
C ILE A 58 -3.83 -1.19 -6.21
N ARG A 59 -4.48 -0.51 -5.27
CA ARG A 59 -3.95 0.70 -4.63
C ARG A 59 -2.58 0.45 -3.97
N LEU A 60 -2.44 -0.63 -3.19
CA LEU A 60 -1.18 -0.95 -2.49
C LEU A 60 -0.04 -1.16 -3.49
N LEU A 61 -0.27 -1.92 -4.55
CA LEU A 61 0.77 -2.22 -5.53
C LEU A 61 1.20 -0.96 -6.30
N LYS A 62 0.25 -0.14 -6.73
CA LYS A 62 0.56 1.13 -7.40
C LYS A 62 1.34 2.10 -6.51
N MET A 63 0.91 2.27 -5.26
CA MET A 63 1.64 3.09 -4.29
C MET A 63 3.06 2.56 -4.03
N CYS A 64 3.23 1.23 -4.00
CA CYS A 64 4.54 0.60 -3.84
C CYS A 64 5.45 0.91 -5.04
N ILE A 65 4.94 0.79 -6.26
CA ILE A 65 5.67 1.08 -7.51
C ILE A 65 6.13 2.54 -7.54
N GLU A 66 5.24 3.48 -7.28
CA GLU A 66 5.56 4.92 -7.23
C GLU A 66 6.60 5.22 -6.16
N PHE A 67 6.42 4.67 -4.95
CA PHE A 67 7.39 4.87 -3.87
C PHE A 67 8.77 4.34 -4.23
N LEU A 68 8.87 3.15 -4.83
CA LEU A 68 10.14 2.54 -5.23
C LEU A 68 10.84 3.31 -6.36
N LYS A 69 10.06 4.02 -7.19
CA LYS A 69 10.55 4.87 -8.28
C LYS A 69 11.07 6.21 -7.76
N ASP A 70 10.27 6.89 -6.95
CA ASP A 70 10.44 8.32 -6.67
C ASP A 70 10.90 8.60 -5.24
N GLY A 71 10.81 7.63 -4.32
CA GLY A 71 11.05 7.82 -2.89
C GLY A 71 9.91 8.55 -2.16
N GLU A 72 8.80 8.78 -2.87
CA GLU A 72 7.68 9.63 -2.47
C GLU A 72 6.42 8.78 -2.29
N LEU A 73 5.71 8.94 -1.17
CA LEU A 73 4.50 8.16 -0.88
C LEU A 73 3.23 8.98 -1.17
N TYR A 74 2.55 8.66 -2.27
CA TYR A 74 1.31 9.33 -2.67
C TYR A 74 0.07 8.63 -2.08
N VAL A 75 -0.29 9.02 -0.86
CA VAL A 75 -1.44 8.44 -0.13
C VAL A 75 -2.77 8.97 -0.67
N PHE A 76 -2.87 10.26 -0.98
CA PHE A 76 -4.06 10.80 -1.63
C PHE A 76 -4.08 10.38 -3.10
N ARG A 77 -5.19 9.78 -3.55
CA ARG A 77 -5.31 9.18 -4.88
C ARG A 77 -6.21 9.95 -5.83
N GLY A 78 -6.82 11.06 -5.39
CA GLY A 78 -7.87 11.80 -6.10
C GLY A 78 -7.50 12.11 -7.55
N GLU A 79 -6.40 12.83 -7.73
CA GLU A 79 -5.90 13.26 -9.04
C GLU A 79 -5.06 12.20 -9.78
N ILE A 80 -4.89 11.00 -9.21
CA ILE A 80 -3.99 9.97 -9.74
C ILE A 80 -4.78 8.83 -10.38
N ASP A 81 -5.55 8.12 -9.56
CA ASP A 81 -6.26 6.90 -10.00
C ASP A 81 -7.52 6.60 -9.19
N ALA A 82 -8.04 7.56 -8.41
CA ALA A 82 -9.27 7.39 -7.66
C ALA A 82 -10.44 6.88 -8.52
N PRO A 83 -10.67 7.36 -9.77
CA PRO A 83 -11.74 6.82 -10.62
C PRO A 83 -11.61 5.31 -10.87
N GLN A 84 -10.40 4.82 -11.15
CA GLN A 84 -10.14 3.38 -11.35
C GLN A 84 -10.33 2.58 -10.06
N LEU A 85 -9.84 3.09 -8.93
CA LEU A 85 -10.01 2.41 -7.65
C LEU A 85 -11.48 2.33 -7.24
N LEU A 86 -12.27 3.37 -7.56
CA LEU A 86 -13.70 3.41 -7.31
C LEU A 86 -14.47 2.44 -8.23
N SER A 87 -14.14 2.36 -9.51
CA SER A 87 -14.81 1.41 -10.42
C SER A 87 -14.60 -0.05 -10.00
N ILE A 88 -13.39 -0.42 -9.58
CA ILE A 88 -13.10 -1.74 -8.99
C ILE A 88 -13.93 -1.94 -7.72
N LYS A 89 -13.95 -0.95 -6.82
CA LYS A 89 -14.69 -1.03 -5.55
C LYS A 89 -16.21 -1.17 -5.77
N HIS A 90 -16.74 -0.57 -6.82
CA HIS A 90 -18.16 -0.63 -7.20
C HIS A 90 -18.50 -1.90 -8.00
N GLY A 91 -17.53 -2.76 -8.29
CA GLY A 91 -17.75 -4.04 -8.97
C GLY A 91 -17.89 -3.93 -10.49
N GLU A 92 -17.42 -2.83 -11.08
CA GLU A 92 -17.40 -2.64 -12.54
C GLU A 92 -16.33 -3.52 -13.22
N TRP A 93 -15.36 -4.02 -12.44
CA TRP A 93 -14.36 -4.97 -12.90
C TRP A 93 -14.77 -6.40 -12.53
N THR A 94 -14.59 -7.31 -13.47
CA THR A 94 -14.66 -8.76 -13.23
C THR A 94 -13.49 -9.22 -12.35
N LEU A 95 -13.65 -10.36 -11.68
CA LEU A 95 -12.59 -10.95 -10.88
C LEU A 95 -11.32 -11.21 -11.71
N GLU A 96 -11.49 -11.70 -12.93
CA GLU A 96 -10.40 -12.01 -13.86
C GLU A 96 -9.64 -10.75 -14.28
N GLN A 97 -10.35 -9.63 -14.50
CA GLN A 97 -9.69 -8.35 -14.79
C GLN A 97 -8.84 -7.88 -13.61
N VAL A 98 -9.36 -7.97 -12.38
CA VAL A 98 -8.62 -7.62 -11.17
C VAL A 98 -7.40 -8.52 -10.99
N GLN A 99 -7.56 -9.84 -11.19
CA GLN A 99 -6.47 -10.80 -11.03
C GLN A 99 -5.34 -10.56 -12.04
N ARG A 100 -5.68 -10.32 -13.31
CA ARG A 100 -4.68 -10.00 -14.35
C ARG A 100 -3.91 -8.72 -14.03
N GLU A 101 -4.61 -7.67 -13.62
CA GLU A 101 -3.96 -6.41 -13.25
C GLU A 101 -3.10 -6.57 -12.00
N ALA A 102 -3.58 -7.30 -10.99
CA ALA A 102 -2.79 -7.60 -9.81
C ALA A 102 -1.51 -8.36 -10.15
N GLU A 103 -1.58 -9.39 -10.99
CA GLU A 103 -0.40 -10.16 -11.42
C GLU A 103 0.62 -9.28 -12.15
N HIS A 104 0.15 -8.43 -13.06
CA HIS A 104 0.99 -7.46 -13.74
C HIS A 104 1.68 -6.51 -12.74
N LEU A 105 0.91 -5.93 -11.81
CA LEU A 105 1.43 -4.99 -10.81
C LEU A 105 2.37 -5.65 -9.79
N PHE A 106 2.16 -6.92 -9.42
CA PHE A 106 3.10 -7.67 -8.59
C PHE A 106 4.46 -7.78 -9.27
N LYS A 107 4.49 -8.24 -10.54
CA LYS A 107 5.73 -8.34 -11.34
C LYS A 107 6.41 -6.98 -11.48
N LEU A 108 5.62 -5.93 -11.75
CA LEU A 108 6.15 -4.58 -11.86
C LEU A 108 6.73 -4.08 -10.53
N SER A 109 6.07 -4.33 -9.40
CA SER A 109 6.58 -3.94 -8.08
C SER A 109 7.90 -4.64 -7.72
N GLU A 110 8.05 -5.90 -8.09
CA GLU A 110 9.29 -6.67 -7.89
C GLU A 110 10.44 -6.15 -8.77
N LYS A 111 10.14 -5.87 -10.04
CA LYS A 111 11.10 -5.21 -10.94
C LYS A 111 11.57 -3.88 -10.36
N MET A 112 10.62 -3.02 -9.96
CA MET A 112 10.94 -1.72 -9.36
C MET A 112 11.75 -1.85 -8.08
N TYR A 113 11.48 -2.86 -7.24
CA TYR A 113 12.27 -3.12 -6.03
C TYR A 113 13.73 -3.45 -6.36
N THR A 114 13.94 -4.27 -7.40
CA THR A 114 15.26 -4.71 -7.84
C THR A 114 16.06 -3.56 -8.46
N GLU A 115 15.39 -2.73 -9.28
CA GLU A 115 16.00 -1.60 -10.00
C GLU A 115 16.07 -0.30 -9.19
N SER A 116 15.39 -0.23 -8.03
CA SER A 116 15.32 0.99 -7.22
C SER A 116 16.69 1.45 -6.73
N LYS A 117 16.94 2.74 -6.90
CA LYS A 117 18.12 3.46 -6.41
C LYS A 117 17.99 3.88 -4.94
N LEU A 118 16.84 3.64 -4.31
CA LEU A 118 16.64 3.95 -2.90
C LEU A 118 17.56 3.10 -2.02
N PRO A 119 18.01 3.62 -0.86
CA PRO A 119 18.81 2.84 0.07
C PRO A 119 18.04 1.59 0.52
N LYS A 120 18.77 0.52 0.85
CA LYS A 120 18.16 -0.74 1.30
C LYS A 120 17.23 -0.51 2.50
N ARG A 121 17.67 0.28 3.48
CA ARG A 121 16.94 0.65 4.70
C ARG A 121 17.29 2.10 5.09
N PRO A 122 16.42 2.77 5.86
CA PRO A 122 16.72 4.01 6.58
C PRO A 122 18.02 3.92 7.37
N ASP A 123 18.75 5.03 7.42
CA ASP A 123 19.93 5.19 8.27
C ASP A 123 19.48 5.33 9.73
N ARG A 124 19.65 4.25 10.50
CA ARG A 124 19.17 4.19 11.89
C ARG A 124 19.86 5.19 12.80
N GLU A 125 21.13 5.51 12.57
CA GLU A 125 21.87 6.46 13.40
C GLU A 125 21.33 7.87 13.18
N LYS A 126 21.12 8.27 11.91
CA LYS A 126 20.52 9.57 11.58
C LYS A 126 19.10 9.71 12.10
N VAL A 127 18.29 8.65 11.97
CA VAL A 127 16.92 8.64 12.52
C VAL A 127 16.95 8.75 14.05
N SER A 128 17.84 8.02 14.74
CA SER A 128 17.97 8.10 16.19
C SER A 128 18.41 9.48 16.66
N LYS A 129 19.37 10.10 15.97
CA LYS A 129 19.83 11.46 16.25
C LYS A 129 18.67 12.46 16.10
N LEU A 130 17.90 12.37 15.02
CA LEU A 130 16.72 13.21 14.84
C LEU A 130 15.70 13.03 16.00
N CYS A 131 15.46 11.80 16.45
CA CYS A 131 14.57 11.56 17.58
C CYS A 131 15.07 12.25 18.87
N GLN A 132 16.37 12.19 19.14
CA GLN A 132 16.98 12.88 20.29
C GLN A 132 16.82 14.40 20.19
N GLU A 133 17.13 14.99 19.03
CA GLU A 133 16.96 16.43 18.77
C GLU A 133 15.51 16.89 18.99
N ILE A 134 14.52 16.11 18.52
CA ILE A 134 13.11 16.42 18.72
C ILE A 134 12.73 16.38 20.21
N ILE A 135 13.23 15.40 20.97
CA ILE A 135 12.97 15.27 22.40
C ILE A 135 13.60 16.45 23.15
N GLU A 136 14.87 16.76 22.90
CA GLU A 136 15.57 17.90 23.51
C GLU A 136 14.84 19.22 23.23
N MET A 137 14.44 19.46 21.97
CA MET A 137 13.65 20.64 21.59
C MET A 137 12.30 20.72 22.30
N SER A 138 11.66 19.59 22.60
CA SER A 138 10.41 19.58 23.34
C SER A 138 10.63 19.92 24.82
N TRP A 139 11.75 19.49 25.39
CA TRP A 139 12.08 19.74 26.80
C TRP A 139 12.54 21.17 27.05
N THR A 140 13.16 21.82 26.07
CA THR A 140 13.63 23.22 26.20
C THR A 140 12.57 24.27 25.87
N ARG A 141 11.39 23.88 25.40
CA ARG A 141 10.29 24.79 25.03
C ARG A 141 9.25 25.03 26.13
N ASP A 142 9.29 24.26 27.21
CA ASP A 142 8.30 24.29 28.29
C ASP A 142 8.84 24.84 29.64
N TRP A 143 9.85 25.72 29.60
CA TRP A 143 10.30 26.54 30.74
C TRP A 143 10.63 27.98 30.33
#